data_AF-A0A967K363-F1
#
_entry.id   AF-A0A967K363-F1
#
_cell.length_a   1.000
_cell.length_b   1.000
_cell.length_c   1.000
_cell.angle_alpha   90.00
_cell.angle_beta   90.00
_cell.angle_gamma   90.00
#
_symmetry.space_group_name_H-M   'P 1'
#
loop_
_entity.id
_entity.type
_entity.pdbx_description
1 polymer ?
#
loop_
_entity_poly.entity_id
_entity_poly.type
_entity_poly.pdbx_seq_one_letter_code
_entity_poly.pdbx_strand_id
1 'polypeptide(L)' 'MNKPAHPVSEYSTTELLRAYGIDPKKSLGQNFIINNSILKDIVRLANVTSDDLVLEIGAGVGNLTQYLAKTAKKVIAVE' A
#
# COMPACT_ATOMS: atom_id res chain seq x y z
N MET A 1 -14.30 15.86 -6.97
CA MET A 1 -13.64 14.54 -7.10
C MET A 1 -14.46 13.54 -6.32
N ASN A 2 -14.82 12.39 -6.92
CA ASN A 2 -15.63 11.37 -6.25
C ASN A 2 -14.73 10.61 -5.27
N LYS A 3 -14.89 10.88 -3.97
CA LYS A 3 -14.27 10.08 -2.91
C LYS A 3 -14.67 8.60 -3.10
N PRO A 4 -13.76 7.63 -2.84
CA PRO A 4 -14.10 6.22 -2.92
C PRO A 4 -15.29 5.90 -2.00
N ALA A 5 -16.29 5.24 -2.55
CA ALA A 5 -17.52 4.84 -1.85
C ALA A 5 -17.38 3.46 -1.16
N HIS A 6 -16.33 2.71 -1.50
CA HIS A 6 -15.99 1.38 -0.99
C HIS A 6 -14.65 1.40 -0.24
N PRO A 7 -14.29 0.34 0.51
CA PRO A 7 -12.98 0.25 1.17
C PRO A 7 -11.82 0.45 0.18
N VAL A 8 -10.77 1.16 0.60
CA VAL A 8 -9.59 1.48 -0.23
C VAL A 8 -8.96 0.23 -0.86
N SER A 9 -9.04 -0.92 -0.18
CA SER A 9 -8.52 -2.21 -0.66
C SER A 9 -9.21 -2.76 -1.92
N GLU A 10 -10.36 -2.22 -2.31
CA GLU A 10 -11.12 -2.66 -3.50
C GLU A 10 -10.73 -1.89 -4.77
N TYR A 11 -9.95 -0.82 -4.64
CA TYR A 11 -9.50 -0.01 -5.77
C TYR A 11 -8.08 -0.40 -6.17
N SER A 12 -7.81 -0.34 -7.48
CA SER A 12 -6.43 -0.36 -7.97
C SER A 12 -5.69 0.92 -7.56
N THR A 13 -4.36 0.84 -7.51
CA THR A 13 -3.50 1.99 -7.21
C THR A 13 -3.77 3.17 -8.13
N THR A 14 -3.96 2.91 -9.43
CA THR A 14 -4.22 3.95 -10.43
C THR A 14 -5.58 4.61 -10.25
N GLU A 15 -6.60 3.86 -9.83
CA GLU A 15 -7.91 4.43 -9.48
C GLU A 15 -7.81 5.32 -8.23
N LEU A 16 -7.09 4.88 -7.21
CA LEU A 16 -6.88 5.68 -5.99
C LEU A 16 -6.13 6.98 -6.30
N LEU A 17 -5.03 6.90 -7.03
CA LEU A 17 -4.25 8.09 -7.42
C LEU A 17 -5.14 9.10 -8.17
N ARG A 18 -5.96 8.63 -9.12
CA ARG A 18 -6.91 9.51 -9.84
C ARG A 18 -8.01 10.06 -8.94
N ALA A 19 -8.62 9.23 -8.09
CA ALA A 19 -9.71 9.64 -7.21
C ALA A 19 -9.29 10.75 -6.23
N TYR A 20 -8.03 10.71 -5.77
CA TYR A 20 -7.44 11.70 -4.88
C TYR A 20 -6.66 12.82 -5.60
N GLY A 21 -6.56 12.79 -6.93
CA GLY A 21 -5.82 13.79 -7.71
C GLY A 21 -4.32 13.81 -7.40
N ILE A 22 -3.73 12.64 -7.12
CA ILE A 22 -2.32 12.49 -6.80
C ILE A 22 -1.55 12.17 -8.08
N ASP A 23 -0.67 13.09 -8.47
CA ASP A 23 0.32 12.87 -9.52
C ASP A 23 1.67 12.45 -8.91
N PRO A 24 2.17 11.23 -9.21
CA PRO A 24 3.45 10.75 -8.68
C PRO A 24 4.62 11.67 -9.06
N LYS A 25 5.39 12.12 -8.06
CA LYS A 25 6.55 12.99 -8.27
C LYS A 25 7.85 12.19 -8.31
N LYS A 26 8.43 12.04 -9.50
CA LYS A 26 9.74 11.38 -9.69
C LYS A 26 10.86 12.02 -8.87
N SER A 27 10.85 13.34 -8.70
CA SER A 27 11.84 14.07 -7.90
C SER A 27 11.80 13.71 -6.41
N LEU A 28 10.68 13.16 -5.93
CA LEU A 28 10.52 12.66 -4.57
C LEU A 28 10.71 11.13 -4.47
N GLY A 29 11.10 10.46 -5.57
CA GLY A 29 11.29 9.01 -5.61
C GLY A 29 10.00 8.19 -5.56
N GLN A 30 8.82 8.80 -5.74
CA GLN A 30 7.54 8.11 -5.66
C GLN A 30 7.37 7.12 -6.83
N ASN A 31 7.34 5.83 -6.50
CA ASN A 31 7.07 4.74 -7.43
C ASN A 31 6.03 3.81 -6.79
N PHE A 32 4.94 3.54 -7.49
CA PHE A 32 3.85 2.71 -6.97
C PHE A 32 3.87 1.32 -7.63
N ILE A 33 4.01 0.28 -6.82
CA ILE A 33 3.94 -1.11 -7.30
C ILE A 33 2.49 -1.44 -7.59
N ILE A 34 2.13 -1.67 -8.86
CA ILE A 34 0.74 -1.97 -9.27
C ILE A 34 0.46 -3.48 -9.42
N ASN A 35 1.49 -4.32 -9.34
CA ASN A 35 1.37 -5.76 -9.53
C ASN A 35 1.13 -6.47 -8.19
N ASN A 36 -0.07 -7.02 -8.03
CA ASN A 36 -0.49 -7.70 -6.80
C ASN A 36 0.36 -8.94 -6.46
N SER A 37 0.90 -9.65 -7.47
CA SER A 37 1.78 -10.80 -7.22
C SER A 37 3.09 -10.37 -6.58
N ILE A 38 3.67 -9.25 -7.05
CA ILE A 38 4.88 -8.67 -6.45
C ILE A 38 4.64 -8.25 -5.01
N LEU A 39 3.50 -7.62 -4.71
CA LEU A 39 3.16 -7.23 -3.34
C LEU A 39 3.04 -8.44 -2.40
N LYS A 40 2.37 -9.50 -2.85
CA LYS A 40 2.29 -10.76 -2.10
C LYS A 40 3.66 -11.39 -1.90
N ASP A 41 4.51 -11.37 -2.92
CA ASP A 41 5.88 -11.88 -2.83
C ASP A 41 6.73 -11.08 -1.86
N ILE A 42 6.60 -9.76 -1.81
CA ILE A 42 7.29 -8.91 -0.82
C ILE A 42 6.91 -9.34 0.60
N VAL A 43 5.61 -9.45 0.90
CA VAL A 43 5.15 -9.86 2.25
C VAL A 43 5.63 -11.27 2.59
N ARG A 44 5.56 -12.20 1.63
CA ARG A 44 6.01 -13.59 1.81
C ARG A 44 7.52 -13.68 2.04
N LEU A 45 8.33 -13.00 1.23
CA LEU A 45 9.79 -13.01 1.33
C LEU A 45 10.30 -12.30 2.58
N ALA A 46 9.56 -11.29 3.06
CA ALA A 46 9.81 -10.64 4.34
C ALA A 46 9.47 -11.54 5.55
N ASN A 47 8.87 -12.72 5.32
CA ASN A 47 8.45 -13.68 6.35
C ASN A 47 7.58 -13.02 7.45
N VAL A 48 6.72 -12.09 7.06
CA VAL A 48 5.80 -11.44 8.00
C VAL A 48 4.79 -12.47 8.52
N THR A 49 4.55 -12.43 9.82
CA THR A 49 3.65 -13.31 10.57
C THR A 49 2.68 -12.51 11.43
N SER A 50 1.66 -13.17 11.97
CA SER A 50 0.65 -12.56 12.85
C SER A 50 1.18 -12.12 14.21
N ASP A 51 2.44 -12.38 14.53
CA ASP A 51 3.09 -11.92 15.76
C ASP A 51 3.85 -10.60 15.56
N ASP A 52 4.07 -10.20 14.30
CA ASP A 52 4.94 -9.09 13.96
C ASP A 52 4.27 -7.72 14.09
N LEU A 53 5.06 -6.76 14.59
CA LEU A 53 4.82 -5.33 14.43
C LEU A 53 5.67 -4.82 13.27
N VAL A 54 5.02 -4.38 12.20
CA VAL A 54 5.69 -3.88 10.99
C VAL A 54 5.70 -2.35 10.97
N LEU A 55 6.86 -1.76 10.72
CA LEU A 55 6.99 -0.34 10.36
C LEU A 55 7.14 -0.23 8.83
N GLU A 56 6.21 0.48 8.19
CA GLU A 56 6.24 0.78 6.76
C GLU A 56 6.61 2.26 6.55
N ILE A 57 7.62 2.51 5.73
CA ILE A 57 8.08 3.86 5.37
C ILE A 57 7.70 4.12 3.91
N GLY A 58 7.00 5.22 3.64
CA GLY A 58 6.51 5.55 2.29
C GLY A 58 5.34 4.67 1.87
N ALA A 59 4.29 4.61 2.69
CA ALA A 59 3.11 3.78 2.44
C ALA A 59 2.34 4.20 1.17
N GLY A 60 2.53 5.42 0.70
CA GLY A 60 1.86 6.02 -0.43
C GLY A 60 0.34 5.98 -0.26
N VAL A 61 -0.36 5.37 -1.23
CA VAL A 61 -1.81 5.18 -1.15
C VAL A 61 -2.22 3.91 -0.39
N GLY A 62 -1.29 3.27 0.33
CA GLY A 62 -1.54 2.08 1.14
C GLY A 62 -1.45 0.76 0.39
N ASN A 63 -0.75 0.74 -0.76
CA ASN A 63 -0.82 -0.40 -1.68
C ASN A 63 -0.14 -1.66 -1.14
N LEU A 64 1.00 -1.52 -0.45
CA LEU A 64 1.65 -2.61 0.28
C LEU A 64 1.06 -2.77 1.69
N THR A 65 0.73 -1.65 2.36
CA THR A 65 0.10 -1.61 3.68
C THR A 65 -1.06 -2.57 3.83
N GLN A 66 -1.97 -2.66 2.84
CA GLN A 66 -3.12 -3.57 2.91
C GLN A 66 -2.73 -5.06 2.95
N TYR A 67 -1.61 -5.44 2.35
CA TYR A 67 -1.12 -6.81 2.37
C TYR A 67 -0.39 -7.09 3.68
N LEU A 68 0.42 -6.14 4.15
CA LEU A 68 1.06 -6.22 5.47
C LEU A 68 0.02 -6.32 6.58
N ALA A 69 -1.02 -5.49 6.55
CA ALA A 69 -2.07 -5.45 7.57
C ALA A 69 -2.95 -6.71 7.61
N LYS A 70 -3.00 -7.49 6.52
CA LYS A 70 -3.69 -8.79 6.48
C LYS A 70 -2.88 -9.91 7.12
N THR A 71 -1.55 -9.75 7.24
CA THR A 71 -0.64 -10.80 7.71
C THR A 71 -0.05 -10.47 9.08
N ALA A 72 0.37 -9.23 9.30
CA ALA A 72 1.00 -8.75 10.52
C ALA A 72 -0.01 -8.57 11.66
N LYS A 73 0.47 -8.61 12.90
CA LYS A 73 -0.32 -8.21 14.07
C LYS A 73 -0.76 -6.76 13.98
N LYS A 74 0.18 -5.90 13.56
CA LYS A 74 -0.01 -4.45 13.47
C LYS A 74 0.98 -3.87 12.47
N VAL A 75 0.52 -2.90 11.70
CA VAL A 75 1.36 -2.08 10.82
C VAL A 75 1.30 -0.64 11.31
N ILE A 76 2.46 0.00 11.41
CA ILE A 76 2.60 1.44 11.61
C ILE A 76 3.17 1.97 10.29
N ALA A 77 2.40 2.81 9.60
CA ALA A 77 2.81 3.44 8.36
C ALA A 77 3.23 4.90 8.62
N VAL A 78 4.33 5.31 8.00
CA VAL A 78 4.82 6.69 7.99
C VAL A 78 4.94 7.13 6.54
N GLU A 79 4.32 8.26 6.19
CA GLU A 79 4.29 8.88 4.85
C GLU A 79 4.78 10.33 4.91
#